data_AF-A0AAB0A237-F1
#
_entry.id   AF-A0AAB0A237-F1
#
_cell.length_a   1.000
_cell.length_b   1.000
_cell.length_c   1.000
_cell.angle_alpha   90.00
_cell.angle_beta   90.00
_cell.angle_gamma   90.00
#
_symmetry.space_group_name_H-M   'P 1'
#
loop_
_entity.id
_entity.type
_entity.pdbx_description
1 polymer ?
#
loop_
_entity_poly.entity_id
_entity_poly.type
_entity_poly.pdbx_seq_one_letter_code
_entity_poly.pdbx_strand_id
1 'polypeptide(L)'
;MLKVIEFAEIDKITLRVVRQIMLGILLLEDENKCLQVFNRIAPSFKLKGFKGSLRLFLHHFLLKGSHKSSVPEEQLQLLQQRIRMADRMLDTSDSRVQF
;
A
#
# COMPACT_ATOMS: atom_id res chain seq x y z
N MET A 1 0.62 -19.75 -9.03
CA MET A 1 -0.05 -18.60 -8.39
C MET A 1 0.84 -18.13 -7.25
N LEU A 2 1.21 -16.84 -7.19
CA LEU A 2 1.96 -16.34 -6.03
C LEU A 2 1.06 -16.41 -4.80
N LYS A 3 1.52 -17.07 -3.74
CA LYS A 3 0.83 -17.05 -2.43
C LYS A 3 0.58 -15.59 -2.06
N VAL A 4 -0.67 -15.29 -1.73
CA VAL A 4 -1.08 -14.02 -1.11
C VAL A 4 -0.11 -13.79 0.05
N ILE A 5 0.45 -12.59 0.19
CA ILE A 5 1.15 -12.26 1.44
C ILE A 5 0.08 -12.29 2.52
N GLU A 6 0.09 -13.35 3.32
CA GLU A 6 -0.76 -13.47 4.50
C GLU A 6 -0.14 -12.61 5.58
N PHE A 7 -0.44 -11.30 5.55
CA PHE A 7 0.02 -10.36 6.57
C PHE A 7 -0.39 -10.79 8.00
N ALA A 8 -1.36 -11.70 8.13
CA ALA A 8 -1.76 -12.34 9.37
C ALA A 8 -0.71 -13.32 9.93
N GLU A 9 0.15 -13.90 9.08
CA GLU A 9 1.22 -14.83 9.47
C GLU A 9 2.58 -14.12 9.68
N ILE A 10 2.68 -12.84 9.33
CA ILE A 10 3.89 -12.05 9.53
C ILE A 10 4.06 -11.74 11.02
N ASP A 11 5.26 -11.99 11.54
CA ASP A 11 5.58 -11.67 12.93
C ASP A 11 5.49 -10.17 13.21
N LYS A 12 5.28 -9.81 14.47
CA LYS A 12 5.04 -8.42 14.88
C LYS A 12 6.19 -7.47 14.53
N ILE A 13 7.44 -7.95 14.50
CA ILE A 13 8.61 -7.12 14.22
C ILE A 13 8.65 -6.81 12.74
N THR A 14 8.54 -7.83 11.89
CA THR A 14 8.49 -7.66 10.43
C THR A 14 7.31 -6.77 10.03
N LEU A 15 6.14 -6.97 10.63
CA LEU A 15 4.97 -6.13 10.38
C LEU A 15 5.23 -4.66 10.74
N ARG A 16 5.92 -4.40 11.85
CA ARG A 16 6.32 -3.04 12.26
C ARG A 16 7.29 -2.42 11.27
N VAL A 17 8.27 -3.17 10.78
CA VAL A 17 9.25 -2.68 9.80
C VAL A 17 8.56 -2.34 8.47
N VAL A 18 7.74 -3.25 7.94
CA VAL A 18 6.97 -3.01 6.71
C VAL A 18 6.09 -1.77 6.86
N ARG A 19 5.47 -1.58 8.02
CA ARG A 19 4.68 -0.38 8.31
C ARG A 19 5.50 0.90 8.21
N GLN A 20 6.67 0.94 8.84
CA GLN A 20 7.53 2.13 8.83
C GLN A 20 8.03 2.45 7.42
N ILE A 21 8.41 1.44 6.64
CA ILE A 21 8.80 1.61 5.24
C ILE A 21 7.64 2.21 4.44
N MET A 22 6.43 1.66 4.59
CA MET A 22 5.26 2.16 3.87
C MET A 22 4.88 3.58 4.28
N LEU A 23 4.93 3.91 5.58
CA LEU A 23 4.70 5.28 6.05
C LEU A 23 5.75 6.25 5.49
N GLY A 24 7.03 5.87 5.50
CA GLY A 24 8.11 6.68 4.93
C GLY A 24 7.94 6.97 3.44
N ILE A 25 7.39 6.02 2.67
CA ILE A 25 7.06 6.22 1.25
C ILE A 25 5.84 7.13 1.08
N LEU A 26 4.76 6.86 1.82
CA LEU A 26 3.49 7.57 1.66
C LEU A 26 3.54 9.01 2.15
N LEU A 27 4.44 9.33 3.08
CA LEU A 27 4.61 10.65 3.67
C LEU A 27 5.79 11.42 3.07
N LEU A 28 6.35 10.96 1.94
CA LEU A 28 7.28 11.78 1.16
C LEU A 28 6.59 13.09 0.76
N GLU A 29 7.31 14.20 0.98
CA GLU A 29 6.88 15.55 0.58
C GLU A 29 6.54 15.59 -0.92
N ASP A 30 7.42 15.00 -1.74
CA ASP A 30 7.22 14.89 -3.18
C ASP A 30 6.24 13.78 -3.53
N GLU A 31 5.07 14.19 -4.04
CA GLU A 31 4.02 13.29 -4.53
C GLU A 31 4.49 12.33 -5.61
N ASN A 32 5.26 12.82 -6.56
CA ASN A 32 5.69 12.01 -7.69
C ASN A 32 6.62 10.89 -7.22
N LYS A 33 7.52 11.16 -6.27
CA LYS A 33 8.39 10.13 -5.69
C LYS A 33 7.59 9.05 -4.96
N CYS A 34 6.58 9.43 -4.20
CA CYS A 34 5.65 8.49 -3.56
C CYS A 34 4.95 7.60 -4.60
N LEU A 35 4.32 8.20 -5.61
CA LEU A 35 3.53 7.47 -6.60
C LEU A 35 4.36 6.62 -7.55
N GLN A 36 5.60 7.03 -7.86
CA GLN A 36 6.51 6.25 -8.70
C GLN A 36 6.78 4.84 -8.14
N VAL A 37 6.78 4.67 -6.80
CA VAL A 37 6.94 3.33 -6.19
C VAL A 37 5.81 2.40 -6.62
N PHE A 38 4.56 2.87 -6.57
CA PHE A 38 3.40 2.09 -6.96
C PHE A 38 3.29 1.92 -8.47
N ASN A 39 3.72 2.92 -9.25
CA ASN A 39 3.73 2.85 -10.72
C ASN A 39 4.65 1.73 -11.25
N ARG A 40 5.73 1.41 -10.55
CA ARG A 40 6.61 0.28 -10.92
C ARG A 40 5.92 -1.08 -10.78
N ILE A 41 4.89 -1.18 -9.94
CA ILE A 41 4.21 -2.43 -9.60
C ILE A 41 2.89 -2.57 -10.36
N ALA A 42 2.18 -1.45 -10.57
CA ALA A 42 0.83 -1.41 -11.15
C ALA A 42 0.70 -2.16 -12.50
N PRO A 43 1.60 -2.00 -13.50
CA PRO A 43 1.44 -2.62 -14.81
C PRO A 43 1.61 -4.14 -14.82
N SER A 44 2.20 -4.73 -13.79
CA SER A 44 2.54 -6.15 -13.80
C SER A 44 1.32 -7.03 -13.52
N PHE A 45 0.88 -7.77 -14.54
CA PHE A 45 -0.17 -8.79 -14.40
C PHE A 45 0.26 -9.97 -13.50
N LYS A 46 1.56 -10.27 -13.48
CA LYS A 46 2.13 -11.33 -12.63
C LYS A 46 1.99 -11.01 -11.13
N LEU A 47 1.81 -9.74 -10.78
CA LEU A 47 1.73 -9.26 -9.40
C LEU A 47 0.29 -9.04 -8.90
N LYS A 48 -0.75 -9.57 -9.56
CA LYS A 48 -2.16 -9.39 -9.15
C LYS A 48 -2.41 -9.71 -7.67
N GLY A 49 -1.93 -10.87 -7.20
CA GLY A 49 -2.05 -11.26 -5.78
C GLY A 49 -1.32 -10.31 -4.83
N PHE A 50 -0.09 -9.92 -5.18
CA PHE A 50 0.69 -8.96 -4.41
C PHE A 50 0.03 -7.58 -4.33
N LYS A 51 -0.53 -7.08 -5.45
CA LYS A 51 -1.30 -5.83 -5.48
C LYS A 51 -2.51 -5.89 -4.54
N GLY A 52 -3.25 -7.00 -4.55
CA GLY A 52 -4.35 -7.23 -3.61
C GLY A 52 -3.89 -7.20 -2.15
N SER A 53 -2.82 -7.93 -1.82
CA SER A 53 -2.21 -7.91 -0.49
C SER A 53 -1.76 -6.50 -0.08
N LEU A 54 -1.12 -5.75 -0.97
CA LEU A 54 -0.65 -4.40 -0.70
C LEU A 54 -1.82 -3.44 -0.43
N ARG A 55 -2.90 -3.50 -1.22
CA ARG A 55 -4.13 -2.72 -0.98
C ARG A 55 -4.74 -3.03 0.39
N LEU A 56 -4.84 -4.31 0.75
CA LEU A 56 -5.30 -4.76 2.07
C LEU A 56 -4.42 -4.15 3.18
N PHE A 57 -3.09 -4.18 2.98
CA PHE A 57 -2.14 -3.60 3.94
C PHE A 57 -2.40 -2.11 4.18
N LEU A 58 -2.51 -1.32 3.11
CA LEU A 58 -2.76 0.12 3.20
C LEU A 58 -4.07 0.42 3.97
N HIS A 59 -5.15 -0.30 3.66
CA HIS A 59 -6.44 -0.03 4.29
C HIS A 59 -6.58 -0.55 5.73
N HIS A 60 -6.00 -1.71 6.05
CA HIS A 60 -6.20 -2.33 7.35
C HIS A 60 -5.10 -1.99 8.35
N PHE A 61 -3.84 -1.98 7.91
CA PHE A 61 -2.70 -1.78 8.80
C PHE A 61 -2.29 -0.31 8.91
N LEU A 62 -2.61 0.54 7.93
CA LEU A 62 -2.33 1.98 7.99
C LEU A 62 -3.56 2.83 8.30
N LEU A 63 -4.73 2.56 7.69
CA LEU A 63 -5.93 3.39 7.88
C LEU A 63 -6.87 2.96 9.02
N LYS A 64 -7.03 1.66 9.27
CA LYS A 64 -8.03 1.15 10.24
C LYS A 64 -7.43 0.57 11.52
N GLY A 65 -6.12 0.42 11.61
CA GLY A 65 -5.48 -0.17 12.78
C GLY A 65 -5.52 0.71 14.03
N SER A 66 -5.46 0.07 15.20
CA SER A 66 -5.22 0.67 16.54
C SER A 66 -3.89 1.44 16.66
N HIS A 67 -3.09 1.48 15.60
CA HIS A 67 -1.76 2.08 15.50
C HIS A 67 -1.72 3.41 14.74
N LYS A 68 -2.89 4.01 14.44
CA LYS A 68 -3.03 5.41 14.00
C LYS A 68 -2.23 6.39 14.86
N SER A 69 -1.98 6.04 16.12
CA SER A 69 -1.19 6.79 17.11
C SER A 69 0.28 7.06 16.74
N SER A 70 0.80 6.49 15.65
CA SER A 70 2.19 6.71 15.21
C SER A 70 2.35 7.77 14.11
N VAL A 71 1.26 8.31 13.57
CA VAL A 71 1.28 9.36 12.55
C VAL A 71 0.69 10.64 13.15
N PRO A 72 1.39 11.79 13.08
CA PRO A 72 0.86 13.07 13.52
C PRO A 72 -0.49 13.39 12.87
N GLU A 73 -1.40 14.02 13.60
CA GLU A 73 -2.76 14.31 13.12
C GLU A 73 -2.75 15.14 11.82
N GLU A 74 -1.84 16.12 11.73
CA GLU A 74 -1.60 16.94 10.54
C GLU A 74 -1.23 16.12 9.28
N GLN A 75 -0.62 14.95 9.46
CA GLN A 75 -0.19 14.08 8.36
C GLN A 75 -1.24 13.03 7.98
N LEU A 76 -2.28 12.85 8.79
CA LEU A 76 -3.32 11.84 8.53
C LEU A 76 -4.10 12.13 7.24
N GLN A 77 -4.36 13.40 6.94
CA GLN A 77 -5.04 13.77 5.69
C GLN A 77 -4.20 13.44 4.47
N LEU A 78 -2.91 13.77 4.51
CA LEU A 78 -1.94 13.42 3.47
C LEU A 78 -1.84 11.90 3.30
N LEU A 79 -1.70 11.16 4.39
CA LEU A 79 -1.63 9.70 4.37
C LEU A 79 -2.88 9.09 3.72
N GLN A 80 -4.07 9.56 4.10
CA GLN A 80 -5.32 9.11 3.50
C GLN A 80 -5.39 9.42 1.99
N GLN A 81 -4.96 10.62 1.58
CA GLN A 81 -4.89 10.99 0.17
C GLN A 81 -3.94 10.05 -0.59
N ARG A 82 -2.72 9.85 -0.11
CA ARG A 82 -1.71 9.02 -0.79
C ARG A 82 -2.11 7.55 -0.84
N ILE A 83 -2.77 7.04 0.21
CA ILE A 83 -3.34 5.69 0.18
C ILE A 83 -4.44 5.58 -0.88
N ARG A 84 -5.35 6.56 -1.00
CA ARG A 84 -6.38 6.54 -2.07
C ARG A 84 -5.77 6.56 -3.47
N MET A 85 -4.70 7.32 -3.68
CA MET A 85 -4.02 7.37 -4.97
C MET A 85 -3.33 6.05 -5.29
N ALA A 86 -2.57 5.51 -4.33
CA ALA A 86 -1.92 4.20 -4.47
C ALA A 86 -2.94 3.08 -4.71
N ASP A 87 -4.07 3.07 -3.99
CA ASP A 87 -5.13 2.06 -4.16
C ASP A 87 -5.68 2.06 -5.59
N ARG A 88 -5.96 3.24 -6.15
CA ARG A 88 -6.41 3.38 -7.55
C ARG A 88 -5.39 2.87 -8.56
N MET A 89 -4.10 3.08 -8.32
CA MET A 89 -3.04 2.58 -9.20
C MET A 89 -2.88 1.07 -9.11
N LEU A 90 -3.08 0.50 -7.91
CA LEU A 90 -2.95 -0.93 -7.66
C LEU A 90 -4.23 -1.69 -8.01
N ASP A 91 -5.34 -1.00 -8.24
CA ASP A 91 -6.59 -1.63 -8.60
C ASP A 91 -6.45 -2.40 -9.92
N THR A 92 -6.72 -3.70 -9.83
CA THR A 92 -6.70 -4.63 -10.94
C THR A 92 -8.10 -5.08 -11.30
N SER A 93 -9.14 -4.29 -10.99
CA SER A 93 -10.46 -4.44 -11.59
C SER A 93 -10.24 -4.60 -13.10
N ASP A 94 -10.53 -5.80 -13.60
CA ASP A 94 -9.90 -6.33 -14.81
C ASP A 94 -10.01 -5.35 -15.98
N SER A 95 -8.91 -4.69 -16.35
CA SER A 95 -8.73 -4.19 -17.70
C SER A 95 -8.52 -5.41 -18.59
N ARG A 96 -9.61 -6.11 -18.87
CA ARG A 96 -9.72 -7.05 -20.00
C ARG A 96 -9.54 -6.23 -21.26
N VAL A 97 -8.30 -6.03 -21.67
CA VAL A 97 -7.99 -5.81 -23.08
C VAL A 97 -6.97 -6.88 -23.44
N GLN A 98 -7.55 -7.96 -23.95
CA GLN A 98 -6.87 -9.05 -24.62
C GLN A 98 -6.37 -8.51 -25.97
N PHE A 99 -5.08 -8.67 -26.25
CA PHE A 99 -4.54 -8.65 -27.61
C PHE A 99 -3.97 -10.03 -27.90
#